data_AF-A0A6A4MD01-F1
#
_entry.id   AF-A0A6A4MD01-F1
#
_cell.length_a   1.000
_cell.length_b   1.000
_cell.length_c   1.000
_cell.angle_alpha   90.00
_cell.angle_beta   90.00
_cell.angle_gamma   90.00
#
_symmetry.space_group_name_H-M   'P 1'
#
loop_
_entity.id
_entity.type
_entity.pdbx_description
1 polymer ?
#
loop_
_entity_poly.entity_id
_entity_poly.type
_entity_poly.pdbx_seq_one_letter_code
_entity_poly.pdbx_strand_id
1 'polypeptide(L)'
;MEFCTLVEGQRYPKEKLPRDKGLLLKKISMPPPEERKSIILRLCKPRMDLADPERGTLLTCHNDNENVVRNFEIAVDKKMTRVVGRVLAPPALKLRTPTGKPRVIRVNRDRGCQWNLLGNSVVEGKPLKRWALIDFTESKCSRLKADHFKKNLINKCSDLGIPVMEPVVSRLRSMRDLSSVFETKELLDSVVKEANGKCNGHLQLFSDQYLANLALKINAKLGGINVELAERLPGFPGEEHVMFIGADVNHPGPGNTTCHLLLQWLLPSTGPVSAAVLPVSAPKNTGTRGLLILGPRVWI
;
A
#
# COMPACT_ATOMS: atom_id res chain seq x y z
N MET A 1 -29.56 -28.76 -20.85
CA MET A 1 -28.12 -28.55 -20.54
C MET A 1 -27.25 -29.76 -20.87
N GLU A 2 -27.80 -30.94 -21.17
CA GLU A 2 -27.02 -32.17 -21.45
C GLU A 2 -26.26 -32.15 -22.79
N PHE A 3 -26.61 -31.24 -23.71
CA PHE A 3 -25.99 -31.15 -25.05
C PHE A 3 -25.14 -29.87 -25.26
N CYS A 4 -24.91 -29.08 -24.20
CA CYS A 4 -24.10 -27.87 -24.31
C CYS A 4 -22.72 -28.09 -23.69
N THR A 5 -21.67 -27.76 -24.43
CA THR A 5 -20.29 -27.74 -23.91
C THR A 5 -19.81 -26.29 -23.77
N LEU A 6 -19.03 -26.03 -22.71
CA LEU A 6 -18.37 -24.74 -22.57
C LEU A 6 -17.23 -24.66 -23.59
N VAL A 7 -17.25 -23.64 -24.44
CA VAL A 7 -16.17 -23.39 -25.39
C VAL A 7 -14.89 -23.03 -24.62
N GLU A 8 -13.79 -23.72 -24.93
CA GLU A 8 -12.47 -23.49 -24.33
C GLU A 8 -11.94 -22.07 -24.65
N GLY A 9 -11.06 -21.54 -23.80
CA GLY A 9 -10.39 -20.25 -24.04
C GLY A 9 -11.22 -19.01 -23.67
N GLN A 10 -12.45 -19.17 -23.19
CA GLN A 10 -13.25 -18.05 -22.70
C GLN A 10 -12.67 -17.45 -21.42
N ARG A 11 -12.35 -16.15 -21.45
CA ARG A 11 -11.76 -15.43 -20.31
C ARG A 11 -12.80 -15.15 -19.22
N TYR A 12 -12.50 -15.57 -18.00
CA TYR A 12 -13.33 -15.26 -16.85
C TYR A 12 -12.99 -13.88 -16.23
N PRO A 13 -13.97 -13.01 -15.93
CA PRO A 13 -13.74 -11.72 -15.27
C PRO A 13 -13.21 -11.91 -13.84
N LYS A 14 -12.02 -11.39 -13.56
CA LYS A 14 -11.33 -11.57 -12.26
C LYS A 14 -12.12 -10.93 -11.11
N GLU A 15 -12.86 -9.87 -11.40
CA GLU A 15 -13.65 -9.09 -10.44
C GLU A 15 -14.81 -9.91 -9.87
N LYS A 16 -15.24 -10.94 -10.60
CA LYS A 16 -16.30 -11.88 -10.17
C LYS A 16 -15.75 -13.07 -9.40
N LEU A 17 -14.43 -13.18 -9.20
CA LEU A 17 -13.84 -14.29 -8.46
C LEU A 17 -14.11 -14.15 -6.96
N PRO A 18 -14.63 -15.21 -6.30
CA PRO A 18 -14.68 -15.29 -4.85
C PRO A 18 -13.29 -15.10 -4.21
N ARG A 19 -13.26 -14.59 -2.98
CA ARG A 19 -12.01 -14.23 -2.28
C ARG A 19 -11.02 -15.39 -2.17
N ASP A 20 -11.49 -16.60 -1.86
CA ASP A 20 -10.69 -17.81 -1.76
C ASP A 20 -10.05 -18.18 -3.12
N LYS A 21 -10.82 -18.11 -4.20
CA LYS A 21 -10.33 -18.33 -5.58
C LYS A 21 -9.36 -17.24 -6.01
N GLY A 22 -9.60 -15.99 -5.62
CA GLY A 22 -8.68 -14.88 -5.83
C GLY A 22 -7.34 -15.08 -5.10
N LEU A 23 -7.37 -15.60 -3.86
CA LEU A 23 -6.17 -15.94 -3.10
C LEU A 23 -5.40 -17.10 -3.74
N LEU A 24 -6.10 -18.13 -4.19
CA LEU A 24 -5.49 -19.24 -4.94
C LEU A 24 -4.82 -18.73 -6.21
N LEU A 25 -5.54 -17.95 -7.03
CA LEU A 25 -5.02 -17.37 -8.26
C LEU A 25 -3.78 -16.52 -8.01
N LYS A 26 -3.80 -15.70 -6.95
CA LYS A 26 -2.63 -14.92 -6.52
C LYS A 26 -1.46 -15.83 -6.17
N LYS A 27 -1.68 -16.89 -5.39
CA LYS A 27 -0.64 -17.84 -4.96
C LYS A 27 0.03 -18.51 -6.17
N ILE A 28 -0.75 -19.03 -7.10
CA ILE A 28 -0.22 -19.73 -8.29
C ILE A 28 0.44 -18.76 -9.29
N SER A 29 0.07 -17.47 -9.27
CA SER A 29 0.64 -16.44 -10.17
C SER A 29 1.93 -15.80 -9.65
N MET A 30 2.42 -16.17 -8.46
CA MET A 30 3.63 -15.61 -7.84
C MET A 30 4.75 -16.67 -7.69
N PRO A 31 5.21 -17.33 -8.78
CA PRO A 31 6.35 -18.23 -8.69
C PRO A 31 7.65 -17.48 -8.35
N PRO A 32 8.61 -18.12 -7.63
CA PRO A 32 9.95 -17.58 -7.42
C PRO A 32 10.65 -17.21 -8.74
N PRO A 33 11.61 -16.27 -8.72
CA PRO A 33 12.27 -15.79 -9.94
C PRO A 33 12.86 -16.88 -10.83
N GLU A 34 13.51 -17.89 -10.25
CA GLU A 34 14.10 -19.00 -11.01
C GLU A 34 13.04 -19.89 -11.67
N GLU A 35 11.94 -20.16 -10.98
CA GLU A 35 10.81 -20.91 -11.54
C GLU A 35 10.14 -20.12 -12.67
N ARG A 36 9.90 -18.82 -12.45
CA ARG A 36 9.36 -17.92 -13.48
C ARG A 36 10.25 -17.90 -14.73
N LYS A 37 11.57 -17.80 -14.55
CA LYS A 37 12.56 -17.86 -15.65
C LYS A 37 12.49 -19.17 -16.40
N SER A 38 12.42 -20.30 -15.70
CA SER A 38 12.29 -21.63 -16.30
C SER A 38 11.00 -21.77 -17.12
N ILE A 39 9.88 -21.27 -16.60
CA ILE A 39 8.59 -21.23 -17.31
C ILE A 39 8.72 -20.41 -18.60
N ILE A 40 9.26 -19.19 -18.54
CA ILE A 40 9.43 -18.33 -19.73
C ILE A 40 10.32 -19.02 -20.78
N LEU A 41 11.48 -19.55 -20.38
CA LEU A 41 12.39 -20.25 -21.30
C LEU A 41 11.74 -21.50 -21.93
N ARG A 42 10.90 -22.20 -21.18
CA ARG A 42 10.13 -23.35 -21.70
C ARG A 42 9.09 -22.90 -22.72
N LEU A 43 8.36 -21.82 -22.44
CA LEU A 43 7.37 -21.28 -23.35
C LEU A 43 7.98 -20.89 -24.70
N CYS A 44 9.22 -20.40 -24.72
CA CYS A 44 9.96 -20.01 -25.94
C CYS A 44 10.57 -21.19 -26.73
N LYS A 45 10.58 -22.41 -26.19
CA LYS A 45 11.10 -23.60 -26.89
C LYS A 45 10.01 -24.19 -27.80
N PRO A 46 10.37 -24.73 -28.99
CA PRO A 46 9.43 -25.48 -29.80
C PRO A 46 8.94 -26.72 -29.01
N ARG A 47 7.72 -27.17 -29.29
CA ARG A 47 7.20 -28.44 -28.75
C ARG A 47 8.20 -29.55 -29.12
N MET A 48 8.81 -30.16 -28.11
CA MET A 48 9.28 -31.53 -28.25
C MET A 48 8.09 -32.40 -27.83
N ASP A 49 7.78 -33.41 -28.63
CA ASP A 49 6.60 -34.27 -28.54
C ASP A 49 6.58 -35.16 -27.30
N LEU A 50 6.64 -34.57 -26.11
CA LEU A 50 6.39 -35.25 -24.86
C LEU A 50 4.92 -35.07 -24.53
N ALA A 51 4.14 -36.08 -24.94
CA ALA A 51 2.85 -36.38 -24.35
C ALA A 51 3.05 -36.60 -22.84
N ASP A 52 2.95 -35.53 -22.06
CA ASP A 52 2.69 -35.60 -20.62
C ASP A 52 1.19 -35.32 -20.42
N PRO A 53 0.36 -36.37 -20.21
CA PRO A 53 -1.09 -36.22 -20.10
C PRO A 53 -1.54 -35.57 -18.78
N GLU A 54 -0.67 -35.45 -17.77
CA GLU A 54 -1.06 -35.01 -16.42
C GLU A 54 -0.86 -33.51 -16.16
N ARG A 55 -0.12 -32.81 -17.03
CA ARG A 55 0.09 -31.36 -16.91
C ARG A 55 -0.69 -30.63 -18.00
N GLY A 56 -1.95 -30.35 -17.69
CA GLY A 56 -2.88 -29.61 -18.53
C GLY A 56 -2.25 -28.44 -19.29
N THR A 57 -2.61 -28.35 -20.56
CA THR A 57 -2.33 -27.33 -21.58
C THR A 57 -1.53 -26.11 -21.11
N LEU A 58 -0.22 -26.29 -20.92
CA LEU A 58 0.69 -25.14 -20.89
C LEU A 58 0.82 -24.68 -22.34
N LEU A 59 0.08 -23.63 -22.70
CA LEU A 59 0.15 -22.94 -23.99
C LEU A 59 1.61 -22.58 -24.30
N THR A 60 2.37 -23.45 -24.96
CA THR A 60 3.64 -23.09 -25.60
C THR A 60 3.33 -22.02 -26.64
N CYS A 61 4.23 -21.07 -26.88
CA CYS A 61 4.05 -20.21 -28.05
C CYS A 61 4.13 -21.12 -29.28
N HIS A 62 2.98 -21.46 -29.85
CA HIS A 62 2.91 -22.19 -31.09
C HIS A 62 3.45 -21.22 -32.13
N ASN A 63 4.72 -21.39 -32.52
CA ASN A 63 5.22 -20.80 -33.75
C ASN A 63 4.76 -21.68 -34.92
N ASP A 64 3.45 -21.85 -35.10
CA ASP A 64 2.88 -22.35 -36.36
C ASP A 64 3.28 -21.45 -37.54
N ASN A 65 3.77 -20.26 -37.18
CA ASN A 65 4.22 -19.18 -38.01
C ASN A 65 5.76 -19.08 -38.07
N GLU A 66 6.56 -20.13 -37.78
CA GLU A 66 8.00 -20.08 -38.15
C GLU A 66 8.17 -19.71 -39.63
N ASN A 67 7.24 -20.17 -40.49
CA ASN A 67 7.19 -19.78 -41.90
C ASN A 67 6.88 -18.28 -42.11
N VAL A 68 5.96 -17.70 -41.33
CA VAL A 68 5.64 -16.26 -41.45
C VAL A 68 6.81 -15.41 -41.00
N VAL A 69 7.44 -15.73 -39.86
CA VAL A 69 8.56 -14.94 -39.32
C VAL A 69 9.79 -15.01 -40.24
N ARG A 70 10.03 -16.17 -40.87
CA ARG A 70 11.08 -16.35 -41.89
C ARG A 70 10.82 -15.55 -43.16
N ASN A 71 9.56 -15.40 -43.60
CA ASN A 71 9.21 -14.59 -44.78
C ASN A 71 9.57 -13.11 -44.60
N PHE A 72 9.69 -12.63 -43.37
CA PHE A 72 10.10 -11.26 -43.05
C PHE A 72 11.58 -11.17 -42.63
N GLU A 73 12.37 -12.24 -42.79
CA GLU A 73 13.79 -12.30 -42.40
C GLU A 73 14.05 -11.98 -40.92
N ILE A 74 13.04 -12.20 -40.07
CA ILE A 74 13.15 -11.98 -38.62
C ILE A 74 13.69 -13.26 -37.98
N ALA A 75 14.70 -13.11 -37.12
CA ALA A 75 15.22 -14.19 -36.28
C ALA A 75 14.97 -13.89 -34.80
N VAL A 76 14.54 -14.89 -34.04
CA VAL A 76 14.28 -14.77 -32.60
C VAL A 76 15.28 -15.63 -31.82
N ASP A 77 16.12 -14.99 -31.00
CA ASP A 77 16.93 -15.71 -30.02
C ASP A 77 16.03 -16.22 -28.88
N LYS A 78 16.12 -17.52 -28.59
CA LYS A 78 15.33 -18.20 -27.55
C LYS A 78 15.99 -18.09 -26.17
N LYS A 79 17.15 -17.45 -26.07
CA LYS A 79 17.84 -17.14 -24.81
C LYS A 79 17.41 -15.76 -24.30
N MET A 80 17.32 -15.61 -22.98
CA MET A 80 17.14 -14.28 -22.38
C MET A 80 18.38 -13.41 -22.62
N THR A 81 18.16 -12.19 -23.10
CA THR A 81 19.21 -11.19 -23.27
C THR A 81 19.94 -10.93 -21.95
N ARG A 82 21.27 -11.03 -21.97
CA ARG A 82 22.11 -10.73 -20.81
C ARG A 82 22.32 -9.23 -20.71
N VAL A 83 22.09 -8.69 -19.51
CA VAL A 83 22.30 -7.27 -19.21
C VAL A 83 23.22 -7.14 -18.01
N VAL A 84 24.17 -6.21 -18.07
CA VAL A 84 25.04 -5.88 -16.94
C VAL A 84 24.35 -4.80 -16.12
N GLY A 85 23.89 -5.17 -14.93
CA GLY A 85 23.30 -4.24 -13.96
C GLY A 85 24.31 -3.80 -12.90
N ARG A 86 23.98 -2.71 -12.18
CA ARG A 86 24.70 -2.28 -10.98
C ARG A 86 23.77 -2.40 -9.77
N VAL A 87 24.33 -2.83 -8.64
CA VAL A 87 23.62 -2.84 -7.36
C VAL A 87 24.06 -1.62 -6.56
N LEU A 88 23.14 -0.68 -6.35
CA LEU A 88 23.40 0.52 -5.55
C LEU A 88 23.47 0.17 -4.06
N ALA A 89 24.37 0.83 -3.34
CA ALA A 89 24.43 0.71 -1.89
C ALA A 89 23.16 1.34 -1.28
N PRO A 90 22.55 0.70 -0.25
CA PRO A 90 21.42 1.31 0.43
C PRO A 90 21.86 2.55 1.22
N PRO A 91 21.03 3.60 1.30
CA PRO A 91 21.38 4.79 2.06
C PRO A 91 21.43 4.50 3.56
N ALA A 92 22.23 5.28 4.28
CA ALA A 92 22.14 5.34 5.73
C ALA A 92 20.91 6.15 6.15
N LEU A 93 20.21 5.68 7.17
CA LEU A 93 19.00 6.32 7.69
C LEU A 93 19.29 6.95 9.03
N LYS A 94 18.75 8.15 9.26
CA LYS A 94 18.82 8.87 10.53
C LYS A 94 17.49 8.73 11.26
N LEU A 95 17.60 8.30 12.51
CA LEU A 95 16.53 8.11 13.48
C LEU A 95 16.94 8.78 14.79
N ARG A 96 16.13 8.63 15.84
CA ARG A 96 16.55 8.93 17.21
C ARG A 96 16.59 7.66 18.05
N THR A 97 17.29 7.73 19.16
CA THR A 97 17.16 6.79 20.27
C THR A 97 15.94 7.18 21.12
N PRO A 98 15.39 6.28 21.94
CA PRO A 98 14.32 6.63 22.89
C PRO A 98 14.64 7.82 23.82
N THR A 99 15.93 8.08 24.09
CA THR A 99 16.39 9.24 24.88
C THR A 99 16.50 10.55 24.06
N GLY A 100 16.07 10.53 22.79
CA GLY A 100 16.09 11.68 21.89
C GLY A 100 17.41 11.93 21.17
N LYS A 101 18.48 11.18 21.44
CA LYS A 101 19.76 11.35 20.73
C LYS A 101 19.66 10.91 19.26
N PRO A 102 20.25 11.64 18.29
CA PRO A 102 20.33 11.19 16.91
C PRO A 102 21.07 9.84 16.81
N ARG A 103 20.58 8.96 15.94
CA ARG A 103 21.21 7.66 15.63
C ARG A 103 21.16 7.40 14.13
N VAL A 104 22.30 7.07 13.54
CA VAL A 104 22.38 6.62 12.16
C VAL A 104 22.37 5.10 12.13
N ILE A 105 21.48 4.52 11.32
CA ILE A 105 21.42 3.09 11.04
C ILE A 105 21.85 2.83 9.60
N ARG A 106 22.67 1.80 9.41
CA ARG A 106 23.05 1.31 8.08
C ARG A 106 22.17 0.12 7.72
N VAL A 107 21.49 0.22 6.59
CA VAL A 107 20.60 -0.85 6.10
C VAL A 107 21.46 -1.99 5.57
N ASN A 108 21.24 -3.20 6.09
CA ASN A 108 22.03 -4.36 5.71
C ASN A 108 21.53 -4.94 4.37
N ARG A 109 22.40 -4.98 3.37
CA ARG A 109 22.13 -5.53 2.05
C ARG A 109 21.80 -7.04 2.08
N ASP A 110 22.54 -7.81 2.85
CA ASP A 110 22.42 -9.27 2.93
C ASP A 110 21.13 -9.70 3.65
N ARG A 111 20.49 -8.76 4.37
CA ARG A 111 19.16 -8.93 4.98
C ARG A 111 18.05 -8.26 4.18
N GLY A 112 18.16 -8.28 2.85
CA GLY A 112 17.11 -7.83 1.92
C GLY A 112 16.81 -6.34 2.00
N CYS A 113 17.76 -5.52 2.46
CA CYS A 113 17.60 -4.09 2.68
C CYS A 113 16.44 -3.71 3.61
N GLN A 114 16.14 -4.56 4.59
CA GLN A 114 15.09 -4.32 5.58
C GLN A 114 15.65 -3.60 6.81
N TRP A 115 14.82 -2.75 7.41
CA TRP A 115 15.09 -2.08 8.67
C TRP A 115 13.80 -1.99 9.49
N ASN A 116 13.93 -1.77 10.80
CA ASN A 116 12.82 -1.57 11.71
C ASN A 116 13.17 -0.52 12.77
N LEU A 117 12.19 -0.18 13.62
CA LEU A 117 12.36 0.79 14.70
C LEU A 117 12.73 0.14 16.03
N LEU A 118 13.20 -1.10 16.04
CA LEU A 118 13.55 -1.78 17.29
C LEU A 118 14.70 -1.03 17.98
N GLY A 119 14.43 -0.51 19.18
CA GLY A 119 15.39 0.31 19.92
C GLY A 119 15.63 1.72 19.33
N ASN A 120 14.72 2.20 18.48
CA ASN A 120 14.77 3.53 17.86
C ASN A 120 13.42 4.27 18.01
N SER A 121 13.47 5.59 17.92
CA SER A 121 12.33 6.50 17.89
C SER A 121 12.35 7.33 16.61
N VAL A 122 11.25 8.02 16.32
CA VAL A 122 11.13 8.89 15.15
C VAL A 122 12.06 10.10 15.25
N VAL A 123 12.43 10.68 14.10
CA VAL A 123 13.27 11.90 14.08
C VAL A 123 12.57 13.10 14.68
N GLU A 124 11.28 13.25 14.39
CA GLU A 124 10.42 14.29 14.96
C GLU A 124 9.02 13.72 15.22
N GLY A 125 8.70 13.54 16.49
CA GLY A 125 7.38 13.11 16.94
C GLY A 125 6.48 14.31 17.20
N LYS A 126 5.34 14.38 16.53
CA LYS A 126 4.33 15.42 16.75
C LYS A 126 3.29 14.94 17.75
N PRO A 127 2.91 15.77 18.74
CA PRO A 127 2.00 15.34 19.79
C PRO A 127 0.56 15.20 19.30
N LEU A 128 -0.08 14.06 19.57
CA LEU A 128 -1.51 13.84 19.38
C LEU A 128 -2.26 14.28 20.64
N LYS A 129 -2.62 15.57 20.71
CA LYS A 129 -3.21 16.18 21.91
C LYS A 129 -4.72 15.95 22.06
N ARG A 130 -5.45 15.91 20.95
CA ARG A 130 -6.92 15.78 20.93
C ARG A 130 -7.33 14.82 19.82
N TRP A 131 -7.88 13.68 20.20
CA TRP A 131 -8.34 12.65 19.27
C TRP A 131 -9.49 11.85 19.88
N ALA A 132 -10.20 11.11 19.03
CA ALA A 132 -11.30 10.24 19.43
C ALA A 132 -11.11 8.85 18.81
N LEU A 133 -11.64 7.83 19.48
CA LEU A 133 -11.68 6.45 19.01
C LEU A 133 -13.12 6.08 18.65
N ILE A 134 -13.36 5.68 17.41
CA ILE A 134 -14.64 5.13 16.97
C ILE A 134 -14.39 3.68 16.57
N ASP A 135 -15.00 2.77 17.30
CA ASP A 135 -14.93 1.33 17.14
C ASP A 135 -16.22 0.83 16.48
N PHE A 136 -16.11 0.16 15.34
CA PHE A 136 -17.27 -0.36 14.59
C PHE A 136 -17.51 -1.87 14.79
N THR A 137 -16.84 -2.48 15.76
CA THR A 137 -16.91 -3.93 16.02
C THR A 137 -18.13 -4.31 16.87
N GLU A 138 -19.33 -4.07 16.33
CA GLU A 138 -20.61 -4.32 17.02
C GLU A 138 -20.79 -5.79 17.43
N SER A 139 -20.22 -6.74 16.67
CA SER A 139 -20.35 -8.18 16.89
C SER A 139 -19.69 -8.63 18.21
N LYS A 140 -20.43 -9.39 19.04
CA LYS A 140 -19.94 -9.92 20.33
C LYS A 140 -18.70 -10.80 20.19
N CYS A 141 -18.49 -11.45 19.04
CA CYS A 141 -17.37 -12.36 18.78
C CYS A 141 -16.11 -11.65 18.29
N SER A 142 -16.16 -10.35 17.95
CA SER A 142 -15.03 -9.61 17.36
C SER A 142 -14.85 -8.20 17.94
N ARG A 143 -15.45 -7.90 19.10
CA ARG A 143 -15.44 -6.56 19.71
C ARG A 143 -14.02 -6.13 20.10
N LEU A 144 -13.56 -4.97 19.67
CA LEU A 144 -12.28 -4.36 20.03
C LEU A 144 -12.28 -4.05 21.52
N LYS A 145 -11.21 -4.40 22.23
CA LYS A 145 -11.07 -3.96 23.62
C LYS A 145 -10.36 -2.62 23.65
N ALA A 146 -11.17 -1.59 23.46
CA ALA A 146 -10.78 -0.20 23.26
C ALA A 146 -9.76 0.30 24.29
N ASP A 147 -9.96 0.03 25.58
CA ASP A 147 -9.04 0.49 26.63
C ASP A 147 -7.63 -0.10 26.50
N HIS A 148 -7.52 -1.38 26.13
CA HIS A 148 -6.22 -1.97 25.86
C HIS A 148 -5.58 -1.43 24.60
N PHE A 149 -6.38 -1.32 23.55
CA PHE A 149 -5.91 -0.80 22.28
C PHE A 149 -5.35 0.61 22.46
N LYS A 150 -6.09 1.48 23.15
CA LYS A 150 -5.65 2.84 23.51
C LYS A 150 -4.36 2.81 24.30
N LYS A 151 -4.32 2.08 25.42
CA LYS A 151 -3.13 2.00 26.27
C LYS A 151 -1.90 1.53 25.49
N ASN A 152 -2.04 0.46 24.70
CA ASN A 152 -0.94 -0.06 23.91
C ASN A 152 -0.53 0.91 22.80
N LEU A 153 -1.48 1.59 22.15
CA LEU A 153 -1.19 2.60 21.15
C LEU A 153 -0.46 3.79 21.76
N ILE A 154 -0.94 4.31 22.89
CA ILE A 154 -0.33 5.43 23.63
C ILE A 154 1.09 5.07 24.05
N ASN A 155 1.26 3.91 24.68
CA ASN A 155 2.57 3.41 25.09
C ASN A 155 3.49 3.27 23.88
N LYS A 156 3.02 2.65 22.80
CA LYS A 156 3.85 2.43 21.62
C LYS A 156 4.24 3.72 20.92
N CYS A 157 3.32 4.68 20.82
CA CYS A 157 3.63 6.00 20.30
C CYS A 157 4.65 6.72 21.20
N SER A 158 4.50 6.62 22.52
CA SER A 158 5.42 7.23 23.49
C SER A 158 6.83 6.63 23.39
N ASP A 159 6.95 5.30 23.28
CA ASP A 159 8.22 4.60 23.06
C ASP A 159 8.92 5.07 21.77
N LEU A 160 8.12 5.40 20.76
CA LEU A 160 8.59 5.93 19.48
C LEU A 160 8.83 7.44 19.50
N GLY A 161 8.65 8.12 20.63
CA GLY A 161 8.85 9.57 20.77
C GLY A 161 7.71 10.42 20.21
N ILE A 162 6.51 9.86 20.06
CA ILE A 162 5.28 10.51 19.60
C ILE A 162 4.35 10.66 20.81
N PRO A 163 4.28 11.84 21.46
CA PRO A 163 3.44 12.00 22.64
C PRO A 163 1.96 11.88 22.26
N VAL A 164 1.24 10.95 22.87
CA VAL A 164 -0.21 10.77 22.65
C VAL A 164 -0.93 10.94 23.97
N MET A 165 -1.87 11.88 24.01
CA MET A 165 -2.74 12.07 25.17
C MET A 165 -3.86 11.03 25.17
N GLU A 166 -4.58 10.86 26.27
CA GLU A 166 -5.80 10.03 26.26
C GLU A 166 -6.81 10.59 25.25
N PRO A 167 -7.55 9.73 24.51
CA PRO A 167 -8.57 10.20 23.62
C PRO A 167 -9.69 10.84 24.42
N VAL A 168 -10.21 11.93 23.86
CA VAL A 168 -11.30 12.70 24.45
C VAL A 168 -12.60 11.86 24.45
N VAL A 169 -12.77 10.97 23.47
CA VAL A 169 -13.97 10.12 23.31
C VAL A 169 -13.59 8.73 22.81
N SER A 170 -14.29 7.70 23.28
CA SER A 170 -14.25 6.34 22.73
C SER A 170 -15.67 5.81 22.54
N ARG A 171 -16.05 5.35 21.35
CA ARG A 171 -17.41 4.86 21.05
C ARG A 171 -17.43 3.53 20.33
N LEU A 172 -18.41 2.69 20.66
CA LEU A 172 -18.78 1.50 19.88
C LEU A 172 -19.99 1.83 18.98
N ARG A 173 -19.91 1.48 17.70
CA ARG A 173 -20.90 1.79 16.65
C ARG A 173 -21.08 0.62 15.69
N SER A 174 -22.15 0.68 14.91
CA SER A 174 -22.42 -0.32 13.87
C SER A 174 -21.72 0.08 12.58
N MET A 175 -21.16 -0.87 11.83
CA MET A 175 -20.71 -0.61 10.45
C MET A 175 -21.85 -0.09 9.54
N ARG A 176 -23.12 -0.26 9.95
CA ARG A 176 -24.29 0.32 9.27
C ARG A 176 -24.24 1.85 9.23
N ASP A 177 -23.65 2.49 10.23
CA ASP A 177 -23.55 3.96 10.33
C ASP A 177 -22.61 4.57 9.28
N LEU A 178 -21.80 3.76 8.60
CA LEU A 178 -20.91 4.15 7.49
C LEU A 178 -21.52 3.91 6.12
N SER A 179 -22.78 3.45 6.05
CA SER A 179 -23.46 3.16 4.77
C SER A 179 -23.82 4.43 3.99
N SER A 180 -23.89 5.58 4.67
CA SER A 180 -24.21 6.90 4.10
C SER A 180 -23.28 8.00 4.62
N VAL A 181 -22.89 8.92 3.72
CA VAL A 181 -22.08 10.11 4.04
C VAL A 181 -22.78 11.04 5.04
N PHE A 182 -24.11 11.08 5.01
CA PHE A 182 -24.93 11.88 5.93
C PHE A 182 -24.90 11.31 7.36
N GLU A 183 -25.06 10.00 7.50
CA GLU A 183 -25.01 9.28 8.80
C GLU A 183 -23.61 9.38 9.44
N THR A 184 -22.57 9.40 8.60
CA THR A 184 -21.17 9.59 9.05
C THR A 184 -20.96 10.96 9.71
N LYS A 185 -21.63 12.02 9.20
CA LYS A 185 -21.50 13.39 9.74
C LYS A 185 -22.25 13.54 11.07
N GLU A 186 -23.48 13.05 11.16
CA GLU A 186 -24.27 13.02 12.40
C GLU A 186 -23.55 12.22 13.50
N LEU A 187 -22.93 11.10 13.12
CA LEU A 187 -22.12 10.31 14.03
C LEU A 187 -20.96 11.12 14.61
N LEU A 188 -20.23 11.87 13.76
CA LEU A 188 -19.10 12.71 14.18
C LEU A 188 -19.55 13.86 15.12
N ASP A 189 -20.64 14.56 14.80
CA ASP A 189 -21.16 15.67 15.62
C ASP A 189 -21.70 15.18 16.97
N SER A 190 -22.32 13.99 16.97
CA SER A 190 -22.72 13.31 18.19
C SER A 190 -21.51 12.98 19.07
N VAL A 191 -20.40 12.47 18.50
CA VAL A 191 -19.17 12.09 19.25
C VAL A 191 -18.62 13.25 20.05
N VAL A 192 -18.68 14.47 19.51
CA VAL A 192 -18.20 15.70 20.18
C VAL A 192 -18.95 16.00 21.48
N LYS A 193 -20.26 15.73 21.56
CA LYS A 193 -21.10 16.07 22.74
C LYS A 193 -20.96 15.08 23.90
N GLU A 194 -20.72 13.81 23.61
CA GLU A 194 -20.76 12.72 24.59
C GLU A 194 -19.40 12.45 25.27
N ALA A 195 -18.33 13.05 24.76
CA ALA A 195 -17.01 13.18 25.40
C ALA A 195 -17.04 13.47 26.92
N ASN A 196 -18.12 14.08 27.40
CA ASN A 196 -18.27 14.66 28.74
C ASN A 196 -18.70 13.68 29.85
N GLY A 197 -18.73 12.35 29.63
CA GLY A 197 -19.20 11.47 30.69
C GLY A 197 -18.87 9.98 30.58
N LYS A 198 -17.93 9.55 31.44
CA LYS A 198 -17.98 8.28 32.23
C LYS A 198 -17.50 6.97 31.56
N CYS A 199 -16.91 6.14 32.42
CA CYS A 199 -16.05 4.94 32.26
C CYS A 199 -16.80 3.61 32.60
N ASN A 200 -16.34 2.33 32.51
CA ASN A 200 -15.03 1.62 32.32
C ASN A 200 -15.19 0.09 31.92
N GLY A 201 -14.22 -0.63 31.25
CA GLY A 201 -14.17 -2.13 31.10
C GLY A 201 -13.11 -2.84 30.14
N HIS A 202 -12.82 -4.17 30.31
CA HIS A 202 -11.57 -5.00 30.06
C HIS A 202 -11.14 -5.56 28.62
N LEU A 203 -10.01 -6.34 28.48
CA LEU A 203 -8.74 -6.17 27.67
C LEU A 203 -8.28 -7.21 26.54
N GLN A 204 -7.74 -6.85 25.32
CA GLN A 204 -7.42 -7.73 24.10
C GLN A 204 -6.02 -7.44 23.53
N LEU A 205 -5.17 -8.44 23.26
CA LEU A 205 -3.78 -8.23 22.77
C LEU A 205 -3.64 -7.84 21.29
N PHE A 206 -2.73 -6.91 20.99
CA PHE A 206 -2.29 -6.50 19.65
C PHE A 206 -0.78 -6.77 19.49
N SER A 207 -0.32 -7.03 18.26
CA SER A 207 1.11 -7.22 18.01
C SER A 207 1.87 -5.88 17.99
N ASP A 208 3.06 -5.88 18.58
CA ASP A 208 3.92 -4.69 18.70
C ASP A 208 4.27 -4.04 17.35
N GLN A 209 4.48 -4.86 16.32
CA GLN A 209 4.81 -4.39 14.97
C GLN A 209 3.64 -3.67 14.31
N TYR A 210 2.41 -4.11 14.56
CA TYR A 210 1.21 -3.46 14.03
C TYR A 210 1.06 -2.05 14.61
N LEU A 211 1.19 -1.92 15.94
CA LEU A 211 1.07 -0.64 16.62
C LEU A 211 2.19 0.33 16.22
N ALA A 212 3.42 -0.16 16.02
CA ALA A 212 4.52 0.65 15.50
C ALA A 212 4.17 1.21 14.10
N ASN A 213 3.69 0.37 13.20
CA ASN A 213 3.30 0.79 11.85
C ASN A 213 2.13 1.78 11.86
N LEU A 214 1.19 1.64 12.81
CA LEU A 214 0.09 2.57 13.00
C LEU A 214 0.60 3.92 13.53
N ALA A 215 1.48 3.91 14.54
CA ALA A 215 2.10 5.11 15.10
C ALA A 215 2.83 5.94 14.03
N LEU A 216 3.55 5.29 13.12
CA LEU A 216 4.22 5.97 12.00
C LEU A 216 3.25 6.70 11.07
N LYS A 217 2.08 6.10 10.80
CA LYS A 217 1.04 6.75 9.99
C LYS A 217 0.41 7.92 10.74
N ILE A 218 0.19 7.79 12.04
CA ILE A 218 -0.33 8.88 12.89
C ILE A 218 0.66 10.05 12.88
N ASN A 219 1.94 9.80 13.16
CA ASN A 219 2.95 10.85 13.20
C ASN A 219 3.06 11.59 11.86
N ALA A 220 3.08 10.86 10.74
CA ALA A 220 3.11 11.46 9.41
C ALA A 220 1.88 12.34 9.12
N LYS A 221 0.69 11.95 9.60
CA LYS A 221 -0.54 12.77 9.50
C LYS A 221 -0.51 14.02 10.38
N LEU A 222 0.21 13.97 11.50
CA LEU A 222 0.44 15.12 12.37
C LEU A 222 1.56 16.05 11.87
N GLY A 223 2.20 15.70 10.74
CA GLY A 223 3.31 16.48 10.18
C GLY A 223 4.66 16.18 10.84
N GLY A 224 4.82 15.02 11.48
CA GLY A 224 6.10 14.57 12.05
C GLY A 224 6.98 13.85 11.04
N ILE A 225 8.27 13.78 11.37
CA ILE A 225 9.32 13.16 10.55
C ILE A 225 9.68 11.81 11.16
N ASN A 226 9.33 10.72 10.47
CA ASN A 226 9.60 9.38 10.98
C ASN A 226 11.09 8.99 10.86
N VAL A 227 11.69 9.27 9.71
CA VAL A 227 13.05 8.88 9.33
C VAL A 227 13.58 9.90 8.33
N GLU A 228 14.89 10.17 8.38
CA GLU A 228 15.61 11.00 7.42
C GLU A 228 16.71 10.20 6.74
N LEU A 229 17.18 10.66 5.59
CA LEU A 229 18.45 10.19 5.06
C LEU A 229 19.58 10.80 5.89
N ALA A 230 20.59 10.00 6.24
CA ALA A 230 21.75 10.50 6.98
C ALA A 230 22.65 11.37 6.09
N GLU A 231 22.62 11.13 4.78
CA GLU A 231 23.39 11.82 3.76
C GLU A 231 22.44 12.44 2.73
N ARG A 232 22.86 13.57 2.14
CA ARG A 232 22.10 14.16 1.02
C ARG A 232 22.10 13.22 -0.18
N LEU A 233 21.08 13.36 -1.02
CA LEU A 233 20.96 12.56 -2.22
C LEU A 233 22.13 12.83 -3.18
N PRO A 234 22.76 11.77 -3.73
CA PRO A 234 23.79 11.93 -4.77
C PRO A 234 23.23 12.71 -5.96
N GLY A 235 23.96 13.72 -6.43
CA GLY A 235 23.55 14.59 -7.54
C GLY A 235 23.07 15.99 -7.13
N PHE A 236 22.92 16.26 -5.83
CA PHE A 236 22.56 17.59 -5.30
C PHE A 236 23.59 18.09 -4.26
N PRO A 237 24.84 18.40 -4.67
CA PRO A 237 25.91 18.75 -3.75
C PRO A 237 25.84 20.18 -3.17
N GLY A 238 25.03 21.09 -3.74
CA GLY A 238 24.93 22.50 -3.31
C GLY A 238 23.79 22.80 -2.33
N GLU A 239 23.68 24.03 -1.83
CA GLU A 239 22.53 24.55 -1.03
C GLU A 239 21.25 24.82 -1.85
N GLU A 240 21.23 24.35 -3.09
CA GLU A 240 20.10 24.52 -3.99
C GLU A 240 18.87 23.78 -3.45
N HIS A 241 17.74 24.48 -3.42
CA HIS A 241 16.48 23.93 -2.97
C HIS A 241 15.87 23.11 -4.11
N VAL A 242 15.65 21.81 -3.87
CA VAL A 242 15.14 20.87 -4.87
C VAL A 242 13.72 20.45 -4.51
N MET A 243 12.82 20.43 -5.49
CA MET A 243 11.45 19.92 -5.33
C MET A 243 11.32 18.56 -6.00
N PHE A 244 10.84 17.57 -5.26
CA PHE A 244 10.47 16.26 -5.79
C PHE A 244 8.97 16.21 -6.07
N ILE A 245 8.59 15.76 -7.26
CA ILE A 245 7.20 15.63 -7.69
C ILE A 245 6.93 14.18 -8.07
N GLY A 246 5.89 13.59 -7.48
CA GLY A 246 5.32 12.31 -7.91
C GLY A 246 3.97 12.54 -8.56
N ALA A 247 3.71 11.86 -9.69
CA ALA A 247 2.42 11.88 -10.38
C ALA A 247 1.93 10.43 -10.57
N ASP A 248 0.64 10.20 -10.35
CA ASP A 248 -0.01 8.91 -10.53
C ASP A 248 -1.41 9.10 -11.13
N VAL A 249 -1.86 8.15 -11.95
CA VAL A 249 -3.17 8.18 -12.60
C VAL A 249 -3.89 6.87 -12.28
N ASN A 250 -5.03 6.99 -11.60
CA ASN A 250 -5.89 5.86 -11.29
C ASN A 250 -7.06 5.79 -12.27
N HIS A 251 -7.22 4.63 -12.91
CA HIS A 251 -8.36 4.34 -13.77
C HIS A 251 -9.44 3.56 -13.02
N PRO A 252 -10.72 3.69 -13.42
CA PRO A 252 -11.79 2.90 -12.84
C PRO A 252 -11.56 1.40 -13.10
N GLY A 253 -12.17 0.56 -12.26
CA GLY A 253 -12.10 -0.89 -12.42
C GLY A 253 -12.68 -1.36 -13.77
N PRO A 254 -12.28 -2.55 -14.27
CA PRO A 254 -12.76 -3.06 -15.56
C PRO A 254 -14.29 -3.08 -15.66
N GLY A 255 -14.82 -2.54 -16.75
CA GLY A 255 -16.27 -2.43 -17.00
C GLY A 255 -16.97 -1.26 -16.32
N ASN A 256 -16.29 -0.50 -15.44
CA ASN A 256 -16.84 0.73 -14.87
C ASN A 256 -16.57 1.92 -15.81
N THR A 257 -17.64 2.57 -16.23
CA THR A 257 -17.64 3.68 -17.19
C THR A 257 -17.60 5.07 -16.53
N THR A 258 -17.66 5.12 -15.20
CA THR A 258 -17.62 6.35 -14.41
C THR A 258 -16.26 6.47 -13.74
N CYS A 259 -15.50 7.50 -14.11
CA CYS A 259 -14.23 7.83 -13.46
C CYS A 259 -14.50 8.89 -12.38
N HIS A 260 -14.29 8.52 -11.12
CA HIS A 260 -14.10 9.51 -10.06
C HIS A 260 -12.60 9.78 -9.97
N LEU A 261 -12.16 10.91 -10.53
CA LEU A 261 -10.79 11.36 -10.35
C LEU A 261 -10.69 11.91 -8.92
N LEU A 262 -9.88 11.23 -8.09
CA LEU A 262 -9.54 11.71 -6.76
C LEU A 262 -8.38 12.71 -6.89
N LEU A 263 -8.69 14.00 -6.79
CA LEU A 263 -7.69 15.05 -6.63
C LEU A 263 -7.23 15.07 -5.18
N GLN A 264 -5.99 14.66 -4.93
CA GLN A 264 -5.34 14.83 -3.64
C GLN A 264 -4.33 15.97 -3.74
N TRP A 265 -4.73 17.15 -3.26
CA TRP A 265 -3.81 18.27 -3.06
C TRP A 265 -3.19 18.14 -1.67
N LEU A 266 -1.87 18.10 -1.59
CA LEU A 266 -1.14 18.40 -0.36
C LEU A 266 -0.74 19.87 -0.44
N LEU A 267 -1.44 20.72 0.31
CA LEU A 267 -1.04 22.12 0.45
C LEU A 267 0.32 22.19 1.16
N PRO A 268 1.21 23.11 0.77
CA PRO A 268 2.36 23.42 1.60
C PRO A 268 1.84 24.08 2.88
N SER A 269 2.05 23.46 4.03
CA SER A 269 1.85 24.18 5.28
C SER A 269 2.89 23.78 6.31
N THR A 270 3.47 24.80 6.93
CA THR A 270 4.10 24.78 8.26
C THR A 270 3.07 24.48 9.37
N GLY A 271 2.08 23.60 9.12
CA GLY A 271 0.89 23.35 9.94
C GLY A 271 0.17 22.03 9.58
N PRO A 272 -0.94 21.68 10.26
CA PRO A 272 -1.49 20.33 10.22
C PRO A 272 -2.02 19.96 8.83
N VAL A 273 -1.64 18.75 8.38
CA VAL A 273 -2.04 18.19 7.09
C VAL A 273 -3.55 17.96 7.09
N SER A 274 -4.30 18.83 6.41
CA SER A 274 -5.69 18.57 6.06
C SER A 274 -5.73 18.04 4.62
N ALA A 275 -6.06 16.76 4.46
CA ALA A 275 -6.38 16.19 3.16
C ALA A 275 -7.83 16.55 2.83
N ALA A 276 -8.05 17.56 2.00
CA ALA A 276 -9.35 17.80 1.39
C ALA A 276 -9.50 16.86 0.19
N VAL A 277 -10.51 16.00 0.21
CA VAL A 277 -10.93 15.19 -0.94
C VAL A 277 -12.05 15.97 -1.64
N LEU A 278 -11.75 16.55 -2.79
CA LEU A 278 -12.79 17.12 -3.66
C LEU A 278 -13.11 16.10 -4.75
N PRO A 279 -14.36 15.60 -4.83
CA PRO A 279 -14.77 14.78 -5.97
C PRO A 279 -14.83 15.67 -7.22
N VAL A 280 -14.01 15.36 -8.22
CA VAL A 280 -14.15 15.97 -9.56
C VAL A 280 -14.70 14.91 -10.50
N SER A 281 -15.91 15.16 -11.00
CA SER A 281 -16.55 14.38 -12.05
C SER A 281 -16.24 15.03 -13.40
N ALA A 282 -15.53 14.32 -14.29
CA ALA A 282 -15.29 14.76 -15.66
C ALA A 282 -16.24 14.02 -16.63
N PRO A 283 -16.92 14.71 -17.57
CA PRO A 283 -17.83 14.08 -18.52
C PRO A 283 -17.13 13.28 -19.64
N LYS A 284 -17.88 12.33 -20.22
CA LYS A 284 -17.51 11.19 -21.09
C LYS A 284 -16.58 11.42 -22.31
N ASN A 285 -16.28 12.65 -22.74
CA ASN A 285 -15.69 12.89 -24.07
C ASN A 285 -14.16 13.02 -24.13
N THR A 286 -13.44 12.56 -23.11
CA THR A 286 -11.97 12.46 -23.19
C THR A 286 -11.54 11.03 -22.91
N GLY A 287 -11.44 10.21 -23.98
CA GLY A 287 -10.92 8.85 -23.87
C GLY A 287 -9.58 8.84 -23.15
N THR A 288 -9.40 7.93 -22.18
CA THR A 288 -8.14 7.62 -21.45
C THR A 288 -7.13 8.77 -21.34
N ARG A 289 -7.58 9.99 -20.99
CA ARG A 289 -6.66 11.10 -20.73
C ARG A 289 -6.27 11.05 -19.27
N GLY A 290 -5.00 10.75 -19.01
CA GLY A 290 -4.42 10.87 -17.68
C GLY A 290 -4.41 12.33 -17.24
N LEU A 291 -5.07 12.64 -16.13
CA LEU A 291 -4.95 13.95 -15.48
C LEU A 291 -3.71 13.92 -14.59
N LEU A 292 -2.73 14.77 -14.90
CA LEU A 292 -1.52 14.93 -14.11
C LEU A 292 -1.84 15.78 -12.86
N ILE A 293 -1.64 15.22 -11.67
CA ILE A 293 -1.81 15.96 -10.41
C ILE A 293 -0.42 16.22 -9.84
N LEU A 294 -0.08 17.50 -9.70
CA LEU A 294 1.17 17.96 -9.10
C LEU A 294 0.88 18.35 -7.65
N GLY A 295 1.39 17.57 -6.69
CA GLY A 295 1.37 17.93 -5.27
C GLY A 295 2.76 18.38 -4.82
N PRO A 296 2.96 19.60 -4.29
CA PRO A 296 4.24 19.98 -3.72
C PRO A 296 4.42 19.30 -2.35
N ARG A 297 5.52 18.56 -2.19
CA ARG A 297 6.11 18.34 -0.87
C ARG A 297 7.54 18.85 -0.89
N VAL A 298 7.75 19.92 -0.13
CA VAL A 298 9.09 20.38 0.24
C VAL A 298 9.61 19.41 1.28
N TRP A 299 10.69 18.70 0.95
CA TRP A 299 11.55 18.05 1.93
C TRP A 299 12.87 18.81 1.91
N ILE A 300 13.13 19.59 2.96
CA ILE A 300 14.46 20.11 3.29
C ILE A 300 14.63 19.91 4.79
#